data_AF-A0AAN6IXY4-F1
#
_entry.id   AF-A0AAN6IXY4-F1
#
_cell.length_a   1.000
_cell.length_b   1.000
_cell.length_c   1.000
_cell.angle_alpha   90.00
_cell.angle_beta   90.00
_cell.angle_gamma   90.00
#
_symmetry.space_group_name_H-M   'P 1'
#
loop_
_entity.id
_entity.type
_entity.pdbx_description
1 polymer ?
#
loop_
_entity_poly.entity_id
_entity_poly.type
_entity_poly.pdbx_seq_one_letter_code
_entity_poly.pdbx_strand_id
1 'polypeptide(L)'
;MATTRIARVFGLADRYTCARCLRKTATAGLRWSSSATSSTVAPPSPLLSKIREELKKAMRAKDTARLSVLRGTISEINQAASGANPIKSDMQILALLRKRKAASEAAAKEAEAASRPDLAEKQQKEIAVIDELVDTVKVMGPEEMRKTVRQVIETLKTTVSGGLKQGVVLKELLKPDGVLADKPLDKKVLADLVKDELAGKPNPS
;
A
#
# COMPACT_ATOMS: atom_id res chain seq x y z
N MET A 1 -79.86 -9.34 52.96
CA MET A 1 -79.19 -8.02 53.07
C MET A 1 -77.77 -8.16 52.55
N ALA A 2 -77.27 -7.12 51.85
CA ALA A 2 -75.91 -6.99 51.27
C ALA A 2 -75.67 -7.85 50.00
N THR A 3 -75.13 -7.39 48.87
CA THR A 3 -74.49 -6.11 48.51
C THR A 3 -74.53 -5.96 46.97
N THR A 4 -74.73 -4.73 46.52
CA THR A 4 -74.87 -4.29 45.12
C THR A 4 -73.58 -4.56 44.31
N ARG A 5 -73.69 -5.24 43.16
CA ARG A 5 -72.60 -5.40 42.18
C ARG A 5 -72.40 -4.08 41.43
N ILE A 6 -71.31 -3.37 41.73
CA ILE A 6 -70.88 -2.17 41.02
C ILE A 6 -70.15 -2.60 39.74
N ALA A 7 -70.66 -2.15 38.60
CA ALA A 7 -70.02 -2.25 37.30
C ALA A 7 -68.71 -1.43 37.29
N ARG A 8 -67.58 -2.08 36.98
CA ARG A 8 -66.34 -1.38 36.65
C ARG A 8 -66.33 -1.07 35.16
N VAL A 9 -66.41 0.22 34.88
CA VAL A 9 -66.15 0.86 33.60
C VAL A 9 -64.80 0.40 33.06
N PHE A 10 -64.80 0.02 31.78
CA PHE A 10 -63.63 -0.33 30.98
C PHE A 10 -62.61 0.81 31.03
N GLY A 11 -61.49 0.56 31.74
CA GLY A 11 -60.33 1.42 31.78
C GLY A 11 -59.66 1.48 30.41
N LEU A 12 -59.22 2.70 30.08
CA LEU A 12 -58.55 3.11 28.87
C LEU A 12 -57.45 2.13 28.44
N ALA A 13 -57.35 1.96 27.13
CA ALA A 13 -56.29 1.27 26.44
C ALA A 13 -54.92 1.89 26.76
N ASP A 14 -54.24 1.34 27.78
CA ASP A 14 -52.87 1.68 28.08
C ASP A 14 -51.97 0.65 27.37
N ARG A 15 -51.54 1.02 26.16
CA ARG A 15 -50.52 0.27 25.43
C ARG A 15 -49.24 0.37 26.23
N TYR A 16 -48.83 -0.75 26.85
CA TYR A 16 -47.54 -0.95 27.49
C TYR A 16 -46.39 -0.56 26.54
N THR A 17 -46.03 0.72 26.55
CA THR A 17 -44.82 1.21 25.91
C THR A 17 -43.68 0.89 26.87
N CYS A 18 -42.84 -0.07 26.48
CA CYS A 18 -41.64 -0.41 27.21
C CYS A 18 -40.75 0.84 27.33
N ALA A 19 -40.65 1.43 28.53
CA ALA A 19 -39.82 2.61 28.81
C ALA A 19 -38.32 2.40 28.48
N ARG A 20 -37.90 1.14 28.29
CA ARG A 20 -36.54 0.76 27.87
C ARG A 20 -36.31 0.95 26.36
N CYS A 21 -37.37 1.00 25.54
CA CYS A 21 -37.27 1.22 24.10
C CYS A 21 -37.24 2.72 23.75
N LEU A 22 -37.94 3.58 24.50
CA LEU A 22 -37.93 5.05 24.25
C LEU A 22 -36.57 5.71 24.52
N ARG A 23 -35.71 5.13 25.37
CA ARG A 23 -34.34 5.66 25.58
C ARG A 23 -33.36 5.33 24.46
N LYS A 24 -33.68 4.40 23.55
CA LYS A 24 -32.80 4.08 22.41
C LYS A 24 -33.01 4.98 21.19
N THR A 25 -34.09 5.76 21.14
CA THR A 25 -34.42 6.62 20.00
C THR A 25 -34.20 8.12 20.27
N ALA A 26 -33.84 8.50 21.50
CA ALA A 26 -33.64 9.90 21.90
C ALA A 26 -32.16 10.36 21.91
N THR A 27 -31.23 9.53 21.48
CA THR A 27 -29.88 9.95 21.06
C THR A 27 -29.76 9.76 19.56
N ALA A 28 -30.60 10.52 18.83
CA ALA A 28 -30.36 10.78 17.41
C ALA A 28 -28.94 11.35 17.29
N GLY A 29 -28.09 10.57 16.65
CA GLY A 29 -26.65 10.70 16.75
C GLY A 29 -26.15 12.03 16.22
N LEU A 30 -25.55 12.84 17.10
CA LEU A 30 -24.30 13.46 16.72
C LEU A 30 -23.28 12.34 16.58
N ARG A 31 -23.20 11.79 15.37
CA ARG A 31 -22.07 10.95 14.98
C ARG A 31 -20.87 11.88 15.01
N TRP A 32 -20.08 11.81 16.07
CA TRP A 32 -18.82 12.55 16.20
C TRP A 32 -17.94 12.13 15.01
N SER A 33 -17.99 12.91 13.94
CA SER A 33 -17.07 12.83 12.83
C SER A 33 -15.80 13.53 13.31
N SER A 34 -14.87 12.78 13.89
CA SER A 34 -13.49 13.23 14.05
C SER A 34 -12.89 13.41 12.67
N SER A 35 -13.18 14.52 12.00
CA SER A 35 -12.32 15.09 10.97
C SER A 35 -11.17 15.84 11.65
N ALA A 36 -10.53 15.19 12.62
CA ALA A 36 -9.18 15.54 13.00
C ALA A 36 -8.30 14.74 12.05
N THR A 37 -7.99 15.33 10.92
CA THR A 37 -6.78 14.97 10.17
C THR A 37 -5.63 15.11 11.16
N SER A 38 -5.22 14.00 11.76
CA SER A 38 -3.91 13.88 12.40
C SER A 38 -2.88 14.01 11.28
N SER A 39 -2.58 15.24 10.92
CA SER A 39 -1.55 15.63 9.97
C SER A 39 -0.18 15.39 10.61
N THR A 40 0.15 14.12 10.80
CA THR A 40 1.50 13.62 11.15
C THR A 40 1.84 12.35 10.37
N VAL A 41 1.14 12.08 9.26
CA VAL A 41 1.62 11.10 8.29
C VAL A 41 2.68 11.81 7.46
N ALA A 42 3.92 11.32 7.56
CA ALA A 42 5.05 11.69 6.72
C ALA A 42 4.60 11.89 5.25
N PRO A 43 5.23 12.81 4.50
CA PRO A 43 4.83 13.12 3.13
C PRO A 43 4.63 11.81 2.35
N PRO A 44 3.44 11.59 1.74
CA PRO A 44 3.18 10.37 1.01
C PRO A 44 4.24 10.25 -0.08
N SER A 45 4.92 9.11 -0.11
CA SER A 45 5.93 8.85 -1.13
C SER A 45 5.32 9.05 -2.53
N PRO A 46 6.11 9.52 -3.51
CA PRO A 46 5.57 9.94 -4.81
C PRO A 46 4.90 8.80 -5.59
N LEU A 47 5.14 7.53 -5.25
CA LEU A 47 4.37 6.41 -5.79
C LEU A 47 2.99 6.22 -5.13
N LEU A 48 2.85 6.50 -3.84
CA LEU A 48 1.55 6.38 -3.16
C LEU A 48 0.52 7.37 -3.71
N SER A 49 0.94 8.59 -4.03
CA SER A 49 0.08 9.57 -4.68
C SER A 49 -0.39 9.07 -6.06
N LYS A 50 0.52 8.55 -6.88
CA LYS A 50 0.18 7.95 -8.18
C LYS A 50 -0.79 6.78 -8.07
N ILE A 51 -0.57 5.85 -7.13
CA ILE A 51 -1.49 4.72 -6.88
C ILE A 51 -2.89 5.22 -6.48
N ARG A 52 -2.98 6.29 -5.68
CA ARG A 52 -4.26 6.91 -5.31
C ARG A 52 -4.95 7.61 -6.49
N GLU A 53 -4.20 8.20 -7.41
CA GLU A 53 -4.75 8.76 -8.64
C GLU A 53 -5.25 7.66 -9.59
N GLU A 54 -4.46 6.60 -9.76
CA GLU A 54 -4.86 5.42 -10.53
C GLU A 54 -6.10 4.75 -9.94
N LEU A 55 -6.25 4.73 -8.61
CA LEU A 55 -7.48 4.25 -7.98
C LEU A 55 -8.70 5.08 -8.42
N LYS A 56 -8.57 6.41 -8.45
CA LYS A 56 -9.67 7.29 -8.91
C LYS A 56 -9.99 7.04 -10.39
N LYS A 57 -8.97 6.83 -11.23
CA LYS A 57 -9.17 6.47 -12.65
C LYS A 57 -9.87 5.12 -12.80
N ALA A 58 -9.43 4.10 -12.07
CA ALA A 58 -10.05 2.78 -12.07
C ALA A 58 -11.52 2.81 -11.62
N MET A 59 -11.85 3.66 -10.62
CA MET A 59 -13.23 3.88 -10.18
C MET A 59 -14.12 4.48 -11.29
N ARG A 60 -13.57 5.37 -12.12
CA ARG A 60 -14.29 5.96 -13.26
C ARG A 60 -14.45 4.96 -14.41
N ALA A 61 -13.40 4.19 -14.68
CA ALA A 61 -13.40 3.15 -15.70
C ALA A 61 -14.24 1.90 -15.33
N LYS A 62 -14.67 1.77 -14.07
CA LYS A 62 -15.41 0.62 -13.52
C LYS A 62 -14.69 -0.73 -13.71
N ASP A 63 -13.36 -0.69 -13.78
CA ASP A 63 -12.53 -1.89 -13.85
C ASP A 63 -12.42 -2.53 -12.45
N THR A 64 -13.08 -3.67 -12.28
CA THR A 64 -13.19 -4.36 -10.99
C THR A 64 -11.89 -5.03 -10.57
N ALA A 65 -11.13 -5.60 -11.52
CA ALA A 65 -9.85 -6.26 -11.25
C ALA A 65 -8.80 -5.22 -10.81
N ARG A 66 -8.70 -4.12 -11.55
CA ARG A 66 -7.78 -3.02 -11.21
C ARG A 66 -8.10 -2.37 -9.88
N LEU A 67 -9.38 -2.19 -9.60
CA LEU A 67 -9.86 -1.64 -8.34
C LEU A 67 -9.57 -2.57 -7.14
N SER A 68 -9.71 -3.90 -7.31
CA SER A 68 -9.38 -4.90 -6.28
C SER A 68 -7.90 -4.80 -5.88
N VAL A 69 -7.02 -4.81 -6.88
CA VAL A 69 -5.56 -4.71 -6.69
C VAL A 69 -5.17 -3.40 -6.00
N LEU A 70 -5.65 -2.27 -6.52
CA LEU A 70 -5.28 -0.95 -5.99
C LEU A 70 -5.76 -0.74 -4.54
N ARG A 71 -7.00 -1.15 -4.22
CA ARG A 71 -7.53 -1.05 -2.85
C ARG A 71 -6.82 -2.00 -1.89
N GLY A 72 -6.54 -3.23 -2.34
CA GLY A 72 -5.77 -4.19 -1.56
C GLY A 72 -4.38 -3.66 -1.22
N THR A 73 -3.67 -3.11 -2.20
CA THR A 73 -2.34 -2.50 -2.01
C THR A 73 -2.39 -1.36 -1.00
N ILE A 74 -3.34 -0.44 -1.11
CA ILE A 74 -3.50 0.67 -0.14
C ILE A 74 -3.83 0.14 1.26
N SER A 75 -4.65 -0.90 1.37
CA SER A 75 -4.97 -1.52 2.66
C SER A 75 -3.73 -2.13 3.31
N GLU A 76 -2.93 -2.89 2.56
CA GLU A 76 -1.66 -3.45 3.03
C GLU A 76 -0.68 -2.36 3.50
N ILE A 77 -0.62 -1.25 2.77
CA ILE A 77 0.19 -0.08 3.15
C ILE A 77 -0.28 0.50 4.49
N ASN A 78 -1.58 0.71 4.65
CA ASN A 78 -2.15 1.24 5.89
C ASN A 78 -1.95 0.26 7.06
N GLN A 79 -2.07 -1.05 6.82
CA GLN A 79 -1.83 -2.07 7.84
C GLN A 79 -0.37 -2.06 8.30
N ALA A 80 0.59 -1.98 7.37
CA ALA A 80 2.00 -1.92 7.77
C ALA A 80 2.34 -0.59 8.46
N ALA A 81 1.66 0.50 8.13
CA ALA A 81 1.86 1.81 8.78
C ALA A 81 1.54 1.77 10.28
N SER A 82 0.60 0.93 10.71
CA SER A 82 0.29 0.68 12.13
C SER A 82 1.12 -0.44 12.77
N GLY A 83 1.88 -1.20 11.97
CA GLY A 83 2.70 -2.33 12.43
C GLY A 83 4.13 -1.93 12.80
N ALA A 84 4.94 -2.94 13.17
CA ALA A 84 6.33 -2.75 13.57
C ALA A 84 7.25 -2.25 12.42
N ASN A 85 6.87 -2.49 11.16
CA ASN A 85 7.66 -2.15 9.97
C ASN A 85 6.84 -1.27 9.01
N PRO A 86 6.78 0.05 9.25
CA PRO A 86 6.04 0.97 8.39
C PRO A 86 6.65 1.07 6.99
N ILE A 87 5.78 1.00 5.98
CA ILE A 87 6.16 1.20 4.58
C ILE A 87 6.39 2.70 4.35
N LYS A 88 7.64 3.09 4.16
CA LYS A 88 8.06 4.50 3.97
C LYS A 88 8.72 4.74 2.61
N SER A 89 9.14 3.68 1.94
CA SER A 89 9.89 3.77 0.68
C SER A 89 9.11 3.18 -0.48
N ASP A 90 9.24 3.80 -1.64
CA ASP A 90 8.70 3.35 -2.93
C ASP A 90 9.08 1.91 -3.28
N MET A 91 10.27 1.46 -2.84
CA MET A 91 10.72 0.08 -3.03
C MET A 91 9.96 -0.95 -2.23
N GLN A 92 9.53 -0.58 -1.02
CA GLN A 92 8.70 -1.45 -0.21
C GLN A 92 7.32 -1.61 -0.85
N ILE A 93 6.81 -0.56 -1.51
CA ILE A 93 5.55 -0.62 -2.26
C ILE A 93 5.69 -1.55 -3.47
N LEU A 94 6.78 -1.45 -4.24
CA LEU A 94 7.06 -2.38 -5.33
C LEU A 94 7.23 -3.83 -4.85
N ALA A 95 7.88 -4.05 -3.71
CA ALA A 95 8.01 -5.37 -3.11
C ALA A 95 6.64 -5.96 -2.71
N LEU A 96 5.70 -5.14 -2.23
CA LEU A 96 4.34 -5.57 -1.93
C LEU A 96 3.58 -5.94 -3.20
N LEU A 97 3.69 -5.15 -4.27
CA LEU A 97 3.06 -5.49 -5.55
C LEU A 97 3.59 -6.83 -6.09
N ARG A 98 4.90 -7.07 -6.02
CA ARG A 98 5.51 -8.37 -6.39
C ARG A 98 5.01 -9.51 -5.50
N LYS A 99 4.90 -9.30 -4.19
CA LYS A 99 4.35 -10.28 -3.25
C LYS A 99 2.89 -10.61 -3.59
N ARG A 100 2.10 -9.59 -3.92
CA ARG A 100 0.70 -9.74 -4.32
C ARG A 100 0.57 -10.53 -5.62
N LYS A 101 1.42 -10.26 -6.61
CA LYS A 101 1.50 -11.06 -7.84
C LYS A 101 1.72 -12.54 -7.55
N ALA A 102 2.74 -12.85 -6.73
CA ALA A 102 3.03 -14.23 -6.34
C ALA A 102 1.87 -14.90 -5.59
N ALA A 103 1.16 -14.16 -4.73
CA ALA A 103 -0.03 -14.66 -4.04
C ALA A 103 -1.19 -14.94 -5.01
N SER A 104 -1.44 -14.06 -6.00
CA SER A 104 -2.44 -14.26 -7.04
C SER A 104 -2.08 -15.45 -7.96
N GLU A 105 -0.81 -15.64 -8.29
CA GLU A 105 -0.34 -16.81 -9.06
C GLU A 105 -0.52 -18.12 -8.29
N ALA A 106 -0.21 -18.13 -7.00
CA ALA A 106 -0.45 -19.29 -6.15
C ALA A 106 -1.95 -19.61 -6.07
N ALA A 107 -2.79 -18.59 -5.86
CA ALA A 107 -4.24 -18.74 -5.83
C ALA A 107 -4.82 -19.21 -7.17
N ALA A 108 -4.25 -18.77 -8.31
CA ALA A 108 -4.65 -19.25 -9.63
C ALA A 108 -4.37 -20.75 -9.80
N LYS A 109 -3.17 -21.21 -9.40
CA LYS A 109 -2.79 -22.63 -9.46
C LYS A 109 -3.66 -23.50 -8.55
N GLU A 110 -3.99 -23.02 -7.36
CA GLU A 110 -4.91 -23.71 -6.45
C GLU A 110 -6.33 -23.79 -7.00
N ALA A 111 -6.80 -22.73 -7.68
CA ALA A 111 -8.10 -22.71 -8.34
C ALA A 111 -8.20 -23.69 -9.52
N GLU A 112 -7.13 -23.79 -10.32
CA GLU A 112 -7.01 -24.76 -11.40
C GLU A 112 -6.98 -26.20 -10.86
N ALA A 113 -6.23 -26.46 -9.78
CA ALA A 113 -6.21 -27.75 -9.11
C ALA A 113 -7.58 -28.14 -8.53
N ALA A 114 -8.39 -27.17 -8.12
CA ALA A 114 -9.75 -27.36 -7.64
C ALA A 114 -10.81 -27.42 -8.76
N SER A 115 -10.41 -27.45 -10.04
CA SER A 115 -11.29 -27.44 -11.22
C SER A 115 -12.29 -26.27 -11.24
N ARG A 116 -11.88 -25.09 -10.73
CA ARG A 116 -12.68 -23.85 -10.72
C ARG A 116 -12.08 -22.78 -11.64
N PRO A 117 -12.27 -22.88 -12.98
CA PRO A 117 -11.66 -21.97 -13.95
C PRO A 117 -12.12 -20.51 -13.76
N ASP A 118 -13.37 -20.27 -13.33
CA ASP A 118 -13.89 -18.91 -13.09
C ASP A 118 -13.07 -18.11 -12.06
N LEU A 119 -12.45 -18.81 -11.09
CA LEU A 119 -11.61 -18.18 -10.07
C LEU A 119 -10.19 -17.96 -10.59
N ALA A 120 -9.66 -18.90 -11.38
CA ALA A 120 -8.36 -18.77 -12.02
C ALA A 120 -8.33 -17.58 -12.98
N GLU A 121 -9.35 -17.43 -13.83
CA GLU A 121 -9.47 -16.28 -14.75
C GLU A 121 -9.49 -14.93 -14.02
N LYS A 122 -10.14 -14.86 -12.85
CA LYS A 122 -10.15 -13.64 -12.03
C LYS A 122 -8.75 -13.31 -11.52
N GLN A 123 -8.01 -14.31 -11.05
CA GLN A 123 -6.63 -14.11 -10.59
C GLN A 123 -5.68 -13.74 -11.73
N GLN A 124 -5.83 -14.36 -12.90
CA GLN A 124 -5.06 -13.99 -14.10
C GLN A 124 -5.30 -12.53 -14.52
N LYS A 125 -6.54 -12.04 -14.43
CA LYS A 125 -6.86 -10.62 -14.65
C LYS A 125 -6.19 -9.72 -13.62
N GLU A 126 -6.18 -10.09 -12.35
CA GLU A 126 -5.46 -9.34 -11.31
C GLU A 126 -3.94 -9.31 -11.57
N ILE A 127 -3.35 -10.43 -12.01
CA ILE A 127 -1.92 -10.52 -12.36
C ILE A 127 -1.58 -9.56 -13.51
N ALA A 128 -2.37 -9.57 -14.59
CA ALA A 128 -2.17 -8.68 -15.73
C ALA A 128 -2.18 -7.20 -15.32
N VAL A 129 -3.14 -6.81 -14.46
CA VAL A 129 -3.19 -5.45 -13.91
C VAL A 129 -1.94 -5.14 -13.07
N ILE A 130 -1.50 -6.07 -12.21
CA ILE A 130 -0.30 -5.84 -11.40
C ILE A 130 0.92 -5.61 -12.30
N ASP A 131 1.05 -6.36 -13.39
CA ASP A 131 2.14 -6.19 -14.36
C ASP A 131 2.07 -4.82 -15.04
N GLU A 132 0.91 -4.40 -15.53
CA GLU A 132 0.72 -3.04 -16.06
C GLU A 132 1.09 -1.94 -15.05
N LEU A 133 0.72 -2.13 -13.77
CA LEU A 133 1.02 -1.18 -12.71
C LEU A 133 2.52 -1.15 -12.40
N VAL A 134 3.20 -2.29 -12.37
CA VAL A 134 4.65 -2.38 -12.17
C VAL A 134 5.39 -1.74 -13.33
N ASP A 135 4.96 -1.97 -14.56
CA ASP A 135 5.57 -1.38 -15.77
C ASP A 135 5.37 0.14 -15.85
N THR A 136 4.21 0.62 -15.38
CA THR A 136 3.95 2.07 -15.26
C THR A 136 4.86 2.72 -14.21
N VAL A 137 5.29 1.97 -13.19
CA VAL A 137 6.27 2.44 -12.22
C VAL A 137 7.67 2.33 -12.83
N LYS A 138 8.10 3.41 -13.49
CA LYS A 138 9.46 3.55 -14.03
C LYS A 138 10.50 3.46 -12.90
N VAL A 139 10.92 2.25 -12.58
CA VAL A 139 12.13 1.98 -11.78
C VAL A 139 13.31 2.50 -12.58
N MET A 140 14.27 3.17 -11.94
CA MET A 140 15.47 3.60 -12.65
C MET A 140 16.14 2.39 -13.30
N GLY A 141 16.44 2.48 -14.59
CA GLY A 141 17.14 1.43 -15.29
C GLY A 141 18.54 1.21 -14.70
N PRO A 142 19.09 -0.02 -14.77
CA PRO A 142 20.43 -0.33 -14.27
C PRO A 142 21.50 0.57 -14.90
N GLU A 143 21.32 0.97 -16.16
CA GLU A 143 22.19 1.89 -16.90
C GLU A 143 22.23 3.31 -16.31
N GLU A 144 21.07 3.86 -15.93
CA GLU A 144 21.00 5.18 -15.31
C GLU A 144 21.60 5.16 -13.91
N MET A 145 21.34 4.09 -13.14
CA MET A 145 22.00 3.85 -11.86
C MET A 145 23.52 3.81 -11.98
N ARG A 146 24.06 3.06 -12.95
CA ARG A 146 25.51 2.97 -13.19
C ARG A 146 26.12 4.34 -13.48
N LYS A 147 25.49 5.16 -14.33
CA LYS A 147 25.98 6.51 -14.64
C LYS A 147 26.08 7.37 -13.38
N THR A 148 25.04 7.38 -12.54
CA THR A 148 25.05 8.13 -11.28
C THR A 148 26.10 7.59 -10.30
N VAL A 149 26.24 6.26 -10.20
CA VAL A 149 27.26 5.61 -9.36
C VAL A 149 28.67 5.99 -9.82
N ARG A 150 28.96 5.98 -11.13
CA ARG A 150 30.25 6.39 -11.68
C ARG A 150 30.58 7.85 -11.38
N GLN A 151 29.62 8.75 -11.57
CA GLN A 151 29.79 10.17 -11.24
C GLN A 151 30.14 10.36 -9.76
N VAL A 152 29.47 9.64 -8.86
CA VAL A 152 29.76 9.71 -7.41
C VAL A 152 31.09 9.05 -7.05
N ILE A 153 31.46 7.96 -7.72
CA ILE A 153 32.79 7.36 -7.54
C ILE A 153 33.88 8.33 -8.02
N GLU A 154 33.70 9.03 -9.14
CA GLU A 154 34.65 10.01 -9.65
C GLU A 154 34.82 11.21 -8.69
N THR A 155 33.72 11.78 -8.18
CA THR A 155 33.80 12.86 -7.18
C THR A 155 34.49 12.39 -5.90
N LEU A 156 34.22 11.15 -5.45
CA LEU A 156 34.87 10.58 -4.26
C LEU A 156 36.34 10.22 -4.48
N LYS A 157 36.74 9.81 -5.69
CA LYS A 157 38.16 9.60 -6.06
C LYS A 157 38.95 10.90 -5.97
N THR A 158 38.35 12.04 -6.31
CA THR A 158 39.02 13.35 -6.23
C THR A 158 39.16 13.90 -4.81
N THR A 159 38.30 13.46 -3.87
CA THR A 159 38.27 13.97 -2.49
C THR A 159 38.92 13.03 -1.47
N VAL A 160 39.00 11.72 -1.75
CA VAL A 160 39.58 10.73 -0.83
C VAL A 160 40.69 9.94 -1.51
N SER A 161 41.94 10.33 -1.25
CA SER A 161 43.15 9.62 -1.67
C SER A 161 43.46 8.47 -0.70
N GLY A 162 42.68 7.39 -0.77
CA GLY A 162 42.93 6.18 0.01
C GLY A 162 41.76 5.21 0.05
N GLY A 163 41.80 4.20 -0.82
CA GLY A 163 40.96 3.00 -0.77
C GLY A 163 39.46 3.26 -0.58
N LEU A 164 38.71 3.42 -1.67
CA LEU A 164 37.26 3.57 -1.63
C LEU A 164 36.61 2.31 -1.06
N LYS A 165 36.14 2.38 0.18
CA LYS A 165 35.31 1.34 0.78
C LYS A 165 33.88 1.49 0.26
N GLN A 166 33.28 0.37 -0.15
CA GLN A 166 31.90 0.27 -0.64
C GLN A 166 30.89 1.03 0.26
N GLY A 167 31.09 1.00 1.58
CA GLY A 167 30.24 1.68 2.55
C GLY A 167 30.26 3.21 2.46
N VAL A 168 31.36 3.83 2.00
CA VAL A 168 31.44 5.30 1.83
C VAL A 168 30.63 5.72 0.61
N VAL A 169 30.78 5.01 -0.51
CA VAL A 169 30.02 5.26 -1.75
C VAL A 169 28.52 5.07 -1.52
N LEU A 170 28.12 3.99 -0.83
CA LEU A 170 26.71 3.78 -0.47
C LEU A 170 26.20 4.86 0.48
N LYS A 171 26.99 5.29 1.47
CA LYS A 171 26.59 6.36 2.38
C LYS A 171 26.39 7.68 1.66
N GLU A 172 27.24 8.00 0.67
CA GLU A 172 27.14 9.19 -0.18
C GLU A 172 25.89 9.14 -1.09
N LEU A 173 25.63 7.99 -1.71
CA LEU A 173 24.49 7.77 -2.60
C LEU A 173 23.15 7.75 -1.86
N LEU A 174 23.14 7.34 -0.59
CA LEU A 174 21.95 7.29 0.27
C LEU A 174 21.82 8.52 1.20
N LYS A 175 22.61 9.59 1.01
CA LYS A 175 22.38 10.87 1.71
C LYS A 175 20.98 11.43 1.35
N PRO A 176 20.31 12.15 2.27
CA PRO A 176 18.96 12.68 2.07
C PRO A 176 18.82 13.67 0.90
N ASP A 177 19.93 14.25 0.43
CA ASP A 177 19.98 15.14 -0.76
C ASP A 177 20.43 14.41 -2.05
N GLY A 178 20.54 13.08 -2.01
CA GLY A 178 20.97 12.27 -3.15
C GLY A 178 19.88 12.18 -4.22
N VAL A 179 20.26 12.33 -5.49
CA VAL A 179 19.42 12.14 -6.71
C VAL A 179 18.71 10.77 -6.75
N LEU A 180 19.10 9.87 -5.86
CA LEU A 180 18.68 8.48 -5.71
C LEU A 180 17.86 8.23 -4.42
N ALA A 181 17.63 9.22 -3.56
CA ALA A 181 16.82 9.03 -2.34
C ALA A 181 15.32 8.98 -2.64
N ASP A 182 14.88 9.76 -3.62
CA ASP A 182 13.46 9.95 -3.97
C ASP A 182 12.96 9.02 -5.07
N LYS A 183 13.83 8.16 -5.62
CA LYS A 183 13.48 7.25 -6.72
C LYS A 183 13.38 5.81 -6.22
N PRO A 184 12.46 5.00 -6.77
CA PRO A 184 12.44 3.56 -6.51
C PRO A 184 13.75 2.94 -7.03
N LEU A 185 14.65 2.58 -6.11
CA LEU A 185 15.93 1.94 -6.39
C LEU A 185 16.11 0.64 -5.61
N ASP A 186 16.40 -0.45 -6.32
CA ASP A 186 16.79 -1.71 -5.71
C ASP A 186 18.16 -1.57 -5.01
N LYS A 187 18.14 -1.39 -3.69
CA LYS A 187 19.36 -1.26 -2.85
C LYS A 187 20.35 -2.41 -3.03
N LYS A 188 19.86 -3.61 -3.36
CA LYS A 188 20.67 -4.79 -3.66
C LYS A 188 21.40 -4.65 -4.99
N VAL A 189 20.67 -4.28 -6.05
CA VAL A 189 21.24 -4.02 -7.37
C VAL A 189 22.26 -2.89 -7.28
N LEU A 190 21.95 -1.80 -6.59
CA LEU A 190 22.91 -0.71 -6.35
C LEU A 190 24.19 -1.20 -5.64
N ALA A 191 24.06 -2.04 -4.61
CA ALA A 191 25.21 -2.56 -3.89
C ALA A 191 26.08 -3.47 -4.77
N ASP A 192 25.49 -4.27 -5.65
CA ASP A 192 26.23 -5.13 -6.57
C ASP A 192 26.86 -4.32 -7.72
N LEU A 193 26.15 -3.33 -8.26
CA LEU A 193 26.71 -2.37 -9.22
C LEU A 193 27.92 -1.61 -8.67
N VAL A 194 27.84 -1.14 -7.42
CA VAL A 194 28.97 -0.46 -6.76
C VAL A 194 30.14 -1.42 -6.56
N LYS A 195 29.90 -2.71 -6.25
CA LYS A 195 30.98 -3.70 -6.18
C LYS A 195 31.64 -3.91 -7.54
N ASP A 196 30.84 -4.06 -8.59
CA ASP A 196 31.34 -4.31 -9.95
C ASP A 196 32.20 -3.15 -10.45
N GLU A 197 31.76 -1.90 -10.21
CA GLU A 197 32.48 -0.69 -10.61
C GLU A 197 33.74 -0.44 -9.75
N LEU A 198 33.75 -0.85 -8.48
CA LEU A 198 34.95 -0.83 -7.64
C LEU A 198 35.93 -1.98 -7.95
N ALA A 199 35.42 -3.13 -8.42
CA ALA A 199 36.22 -4.29 -8.82
C ALA A 199 36.75 -4.20 -10.26
N GLY A 200 36.37 -3.17 -11.02
CA GLY A 200 36.89 -2.89 -12.36
C GLY A 200 36.47 -3.91 -13.43
N LYS A 201 35.38 -4.65 -13.24
CA LYS A 201 34.88 -5.60 -14.24
C LYS A 201 34.08 -4.87 -15.32
N PRO A 202 34.50 -4.89 -16.60
CA PRO A 202 33.65 -4.42 -17.69
C PRO A 202 32.52 -5.44 -17.95
N ASN A 203 31.36 -4.90 -18.33
CA ASN A 203 30.06 -5.56 -18.53
C ASN A 203 30.09 -7.02 -19.06
N PRO A 204 29.24 -7.92 -18.53
CA PRO A 204 28.61 -8.91 -19.40
C PRO A 204 27.53 -8.20 -20.23
N SER A 205 27.69 -8.25 -21.55
CA SER A 205 26.72 -7.74 -22.53
C SER A 205 25.41 -8.51 -22.49
#